data_AF-A0A517U0G8-F1
#
_entry.id   AF-A0A517U0G8-F1
#
_cell.length_a   1.000
_cell.length_b   1.000
_cell.length_c   1.000
_cell.angle_alpha   90.00
_cell.angle_beta   90.00
_cell.angle_gamma   90.00
#
_symmetry.space_group_name_H-M   'P 1'
#
loop_
_entity.id
_entity.type
_entity.pdbx_description
1 polymer ?
#
loop_
_entity_poly.entity_id
_entity_poly.type
_entity_poly.pdbx_seq_one_letter_code
_entity_poly.pdbx_strand_id
1 'polypeptide(L)'
;MSKLLFVGALILLVSGCRDEAGGAKVSFVETRLDESQSPLPFVIALANSGIAATDVEGVGIEVVESVVLPGADNTAGGDGLGVVKTGDFRIEMREGHPTAIPARGDGVACGFVRWDRLQDSAAAAAAVSARFRVTLADGATIVTPSRVLLLASDAGGVGAMIDGLSLDRDEAAKLLARVEALPGERTDNVDRLLKRLRVLAK
;
A
#
# COMPACT_ATOMS: atom_id res chain seq x y z
N MET A 1 29.30 27.12 -40.95
CA MET A 1 29.96 26.87 -39.65
C MET A 1 29.21 25.75 -38.95
N SER A 2 29.82 24.57 -38.93
CA SER A 2 29.32 23.36 -38.24
C SER A 2 29.80 23.32 -36.79
N LYS A 3 28.99 22.74 -35.90
CA LYS A 3 29.32 21.93 -34.70
C LYS A 3 28.00 21.26 -34.24
N LEU A 4 27.71 19.98 -34.56
CA LEU A 4 28.00 18.73 -33.80
C LEU A 4 27.53 18.77 -32.32
N LEU A 5 26.93 17.75 -31.67
CA LEU A 5 26.32 16.43 -31.99
C LEU A 5 25.81 15.82 -30.64
N PHE A 6 25.29 14.58 -30.69
CA PHE A 6 24.76 13.65 -29.65
C PHE A 6 23.24 13.70 -29.48
N VAL A 7 22.41 12.79 -30.04
CA VAL A 7 22.44 11.32 -30.20
C VAL A 7 22.56 10.57 -28.88
N GLY A 8 21.42 10.07 -28.43
CA GLY A 8 21.27 9.02 -27.43
C GLY A 8 20.00 8.23 -27.75
N ALA A 9 20.11 7.29 -28.68
CA ALA A 9 19.06 6.33 -29.00
C ALA A 9 18.87 5.35 -27.82
N LEU A 10 17.64 5.16 -27.36
CA LEU A 10 17.29 4.03 -26.51
C LEU A 10 16.40 3.06 -27.29
N ILE A 11 16.84 1.82 -27.26
CA ILE A 11 16.53 0.73 -28.17
C ILE A 11 15.16 0.13 -27.84
N LEU A 12 14.28 0.10 -28.84
CA LEU A 12 13.14 -0.82 -28.92
C LEU A 12 13.68 -2.25 -29.06
N LEU A 13 13.48 -3.09 -28.04
CA LEU A 13 13.46 -4.54 -28.20
C LEU A 13 12.01 -4.98 -28.39
N VAL A 14 11.54 -4.90 -29.64
CA VAL A 14 10.42 -5.70 -30.12
C VAL A 14 10.98 -7.10 -30.37
N SER A 15 10.77 -8.00 -29.42
CA SER A 15 10.81 -9.44 -29.69
C SER A 15 9.39 -9.95 -29.64
N GLY A 16 8.87 -10.27 -30.83
CA GLY A 16 7.53 -10.85 -30.99
C GLY A 16 7.49 -12.25 -30.42
N CYS A 17 6.69 -12.44 -29.38
CA CYS A 17 5.92 -13.66 -29.21
C CYS A 17 4.52 -13.38 -29.75
N ARG A 18 4.09 -14.22 -30.68
CA ARG A 18 2.76 -14.28 -31.29
C ARG A 18 1.66 -13.99 -30.26
N ASP A 19 0.75 -13.08 -30.62
CA ASP A 19 -0.59 -13.02 -30.06
C ASP A 19 -1.31 -14.33 -30.40
N GLU A 20 -1.21 -15.32 -29.53
CA GLU A 20 -2.19 -16.40 -29.46
C GLU A 20 -3.13 -16.09 -28.28
N ALA A 21 -4.37 -15.74 -28.64
CA ALA A 21 -5.47 -15.18 -27.85
C ALA A 21 -5.40 -13.67 -27.58
N GLY A 22 -6.01 -12.88 -28.47
CA GLY A 22 -6.19 -11.42 -28.35
C GLY A 22 -7.14 -10.98 -27.23
N GLY A 23 -6.85 -11.38 -25.99
CA GLY A 23 -7.57 -10.96 -24.78
C GLY A 23 -7.12 -9.60 -24.25
N ALA A 24 -7.72 -9.18 -23.13
CA ALA A 24 -7.23 -8.04 -22.38
C ALA A 24 -5.84 -8.34 -21.81
N LYS A 25 -4.93 -7.37 -21.87
CA LYS A 25 -3.57 -7.49 -21.34
C LYS A 25 -3.30 -6.31 -20.44
N VAL A 26 -3.78 -6.44 -19.21
CA VAL A 26 -3.76 -5.39 -18.20
C VAL A 26 -2.48 -5.49 -17.36
N SER A 27 -1.85 -4.35 -17.09
CA SER A 27 -0.67 -4.24 -16.23
C SER A 27 -0.81 -3.11 -15.23
N PHE A 28 -0.15 -3.28 -14.09
CA PHE A 28 0.03 -2.23 -13.08
C PHE A 28 0.87 -1.06 -13.61
N VAL A 29 0.46 0.17 -13.27
CA VAL A 29 1.22 1.40 -13.54
C VAL A 29 1.74 2.00 -12.24
N GLU A 30 0.83 2.41 -11.34
CA GLU A 30 1.18 3.06 -10.07
C GLU A 30 0.07 2.90 -9.02
N THR A 31 0.44 3.10 -7.75
CA THR A 31 -0.50 3.20 -6.62
C THR A 31 -0.40 4.58 -5.99
N ARG A 32 -1.55 5.24 -5.83
CA ARG A 32 -1.69 6.50 -5.09
C ARG A 32 -2.53 6.28 -3.83
N LEU A 33 -2.16 6.96 -2.76
CA LEU A 33 -2.77 6.84 -1.43
C LEU A 33 -3.10 8.25 -0.92
N ASP A 34 -4.23 8.40 -0.22
CA ASP A 34 -4.52 9.61 0.57
C ASP A 34 -4.33 9.31 2.06
N GLU A 35 -3.08 9.44 2.50
CA GLU A 35 -2.62 9.14 3.85
C GLU A 35 -3.18 10.06 4.95
N SER A 36 -3.98 11.07 4.59
CA SER A 36 -4.62 11.98 5.53
C SER A 36 -5.94 11.46 6.11
N GLN A 37 -6.49 10.38 5.54
CA GLN A 37 -7.82 9.87 5.86
C GLN A 37 -7.77 8.47 6.50
N SER A 38 -8.78 8.15 7.31
CA SER A 38 -9.06 6.79 7.80
C SER A 38 -10.56 6.52 7.63
N PRO A 39 -10.99 5.48 6.89
CA PRO A 39 -10.16 4.46 6.23
C PRO A 39 -9.29 5.02 5.10
N LEU A 40 -8.15 4.38 4.84
CA LEU A 40 -7.13 4.84 3.88
C LEU A 40 -7.63 4.69 2.43
N PRO A 41 -7.90 5.79 1.71
CA PRO A 41 -8.28 5.73 0.30
C PRO A 41 -7.06 5.39 -0.56
N PHE A 42 -7.28 4.55 -1.57
CA PHE A 42 -6.25 4.21 -2.56
C PHE A 42 -6.80 4.21 -3.98
N VAL A 43 -5.91 4.44 -4.93
CA VAL A 43 -6.15 4.30 -6.38
C VAL A 43 -4.98 3.53 -6.99
N ILE A 44 -5.29 2.49 -7.75
CA ILE A 44 -4.33 1.71 -8.53
C ILE A 44 -4.58 2.03 -10.00
N ALA A 45 -3.61 2.66 -10.66
CA ALA A 45 -3.65 2.92 -12.08
C ALA A 45 -3.22 1.67 -12.86
N LEU A 46 -3.99 1.36 -13.91
CA LEU A 46 -3.83 0.18 -14.74
C LEU A 46 -3.81 0.59 -16.22
N ALA A 47 -3.00 -0.10 -17.01
CA ALA A 47 -2.95 0.07 -18.47
C ALA A 47 -3.39 -1.24 -19.14
N ASN A 48 -4.31 -1.16 -20.09
CA ASN A 48 -4.74 -2.29 -20.91
C ASN A 48 -4.17 -2.15 -22.32
N SER A 49 -3.19 -3.00 -22.63
CA SER A 49 -2.59 -3.08 -23.98
C SER A 49 -3.36 -4.02 -24.92
N GLY A 50 -4.37 -4.73 -24.40
CA GLY A 50 -5.20 -5.65 -25.15
C GLY A 50 -6.19 -4.96 -26.09
N ILE A 51 -6.78 -5.75 -26.97
CA ILE A 51 -7.76 -5.28 -27.96
C ILE A 51 -9.20 -5.36 -27.46
N ALA A 52 -9.43 -5.98 -26.29
CA ALA A 52 -10.72 -6.06 -25.62
C ALA A 52 -10.69 -5.26 -24.31
N ALA A 53 -11.84 -4.68 -23.96
CA ALA A 53 -12.05 -4.12 -22.63
C ALA A 53 -12.15 -5.24 -21.58
N THR A 54 -11.89 -4.92 -20.32
CA THR A 54 -12.06 -5.85 -19.20
C THR A 54 -12.52 -5.11 -17.97
N ASP A 55 -13.28 -5.78 -17.11
CA ASP A 55 -13.80 -5.21 -15.88
C ASP A 55 -12.93 -5.63 -14.68
N VAL A 56 -12.82 -4.72 -13.71
CA VAL A 56 -12.31 -5.00 -12.36
C VAL A 56 -13.46 -5.57 -11.54
N GLU A 57 -13.28 -6.78 -11.02
CA GLU A 57 -14.25 -7.44 -10.14
C GLU A 57 -13.98 -7.17 -8.66
N GLY A 58 -12.73 -6.91 -8.31
CA GLY A 58 -12.36 -6.76 -6.92
C GLY A 58 -10.97 -6.21 -6.70
N VAL A 59 -10.78 -5.71 -5.49
CA VAL A 59 -9.50 -5.24 -4.96
C VAL A 59 -9.26 -5.89 -3.60
N GLY A 60 -7.99 -6.21 -3.33
CA GLY A 60 -7.56 -6.85 -2.10
C GLY A 60 -6.21 -6.31 -1.63
N ILE A 61 -5.82 -6.69 -0.43
CA ILE A 61 -4.49 -6.44 0.14
C ILE A 61 -3.90 -7.78 0.54
N GLU A 62 -2.60 -7.90 0.37
CA GLU A 62 -1.81 -9.03 0.84
C GLU A 62 -0.77 -8.49 1.81
N VAL A 63 -0.88 -8.88 3.08
CA VAL A 63 0.06 -8.49 4.12
C VAL A 63 1.27 -9.40 4.04
N VAL A 64 2.45 -8.80 3.88
CA VAL A 64 3.73 -9.49 3.88
C VAL A 64 4.27 -9.58 5.30
N GLU A 65 4.31 -8.45 5.99
CA GLU A 65 4.82 -8.34 7.36
C GLU A 65 4.17 -7.15 8.07
N SER A 66 4.08 -7.18 9.40
CA SER A 66 3.45 -6.12 10.16
C SER A 66 4.09 -5.91 11.52
N VAL A 67 3.98 -4.67 12.00
CA VAL A 67 4.42 -4.22 13.32
C VAL A 67 3.29 -3.41 13.93
N VAL A 68 2.82 -3.85 15.09
CA VAL A 68 1.78 -3.16 15.86
C VAL A 68 2.38 -2.04 16.71
N LEU A 69 1.71 -0.90 16.76
CA LEU A 69 2.07 0.23 17.60
C LEU A 69 1.15 0.29 18.83
N PRO A 70 1.70 0.50 20.03
CA PRO A 70 0.91 0.65 21.24
C PRO A 70 0.04 1.90 21.21
N GLY A 71 -1.13 1.84 21.84
CA GLY A 71 -2.00 2.98 22.11
C GLY A 71 -1.64 3.71 23.40
N ALA A 72 -2.31 4.83 23.66
CA ALA A 72 -2.05 5.68 24.84
C ALA A 72 -2.32 4.98 26.19
N ASP A 73 -3.27 4.04 26.22
CA ASP A 73 -3.66 3.28 27.42
C ASP A 73 -2.94 1.93 27.49
N ASN A 74 -1.61 1.94 27.43
CA ASN A 74 -0.79 0.73 27.42
C ASN A 74 -0.63 0.08 28.82
N THR A 75 -1.72 0.00 29.60
CA THR A 75 -1.72 -0.56 30.97
C THR A 75 -1.53 -2.07 31.02
N ALA A 76 -1.68 -2.77 29.90
CA ALA A 76 -1.33 -4.17 29.77
C ALA A 76 0.06 -4.25 29.16
N GLY A 77 1.08 -4.52 29.98
CA GLY A 77 2.49 -4.70 29.60
C GLY A 77 2.74 -5.91 28.69
N GLY A 78 2.01 -6.02 27.59
CA GLY A 78 2.30 -6.91 26.48
C GLY A 78 3.43 -6.32 25.66
N ASP A 79 4.29 -7.20 25.17
CA ASP A 79 5.47 -6.92 24.35
C ASP A 79 5.22 -6.20 23.00
N GLY A 80 4.00 -5.77 22.70
CA GLY A 80 3.65 -5.11 21.43
C GLY A 80 3.91 -6.02 20.22
N LEU A 81 3.93 -7.34 20.42
CA LEU A 81 4.22 -8.35 19.39
C LEU A 81 2.94 -8.94 18.78
N GLY A 82 1.91 -8.13 18.57
CA GLY A 82 0.80 -8.53 17.72
C GLY A 82 1.28 -8.74 16.28
N VAL A 83 0.88 -9.84 15.65
CA VAL A 83 1.02 -10.04 14.20
C VAL A 83 -0.31 -9.65 13.57
N VAL A 84 -0.29 -8.64 12.70
CA VAL A 84 -1.45 -8.28 11.88
C VAL A 84 -1.48 -9.17 10.64
N LYS A 85 -2.63 -9.78 10.39
CA LYS A 85 -2.87 -10.70 9.27
C LYS A 85 -3.74 -10.04 8.22
N THR A 86 -3.70 -10.56 6.99
CA THR A 86 -4.55 -10.10 5.87
C THR A 86 -6.04 -10.06 6.22
N GLY A 87 -6.53 -11.01 7.03
CA GLY A 87 -7.93 -11.07 7.44
C GLY A 87 -8.37 -10.01 8.45
N ASP A 88 -7.43 -9.24 9.01
CA ASP A 88 -7.74 -8.16 9.95
C ASP A 88 -8.12 -6.86 9.22
N PHE A 89 -7.94 -6.82 7.89
CA PHE A 89 -8.23 -5.66 7.06
C PHE A 89 -9.55 -5.83 6.32
N ARG A 90 -10.34 -4.77 6.33
CA ARG A 90 -11.50 -4.63 5.45
C ARG A 90 -11.13 -3.77 4.25
N ILE A 91 -11.49 -4.25 3.07
CA ILE A 91 -11.30 -3.54 1.82
C ILE A 91 -12.64 -3.41 1.14
N GLU A 92 -12.95 -2.17 0.78
CA GLU A 92 -14.21 -1.85 0.13
C GLU A 92 -13.91 -1.07 -1.15
N MET A 93 -14.46 -1.54 -2.26
CA MET A 93 -14.51 -0.73 -3.48
C MET A 93 -15.44 0.45 -3.26
N ARG A 94 -15.08 1.61 -3.78
CA ARG A 94 -15.92 2.80 -3.69
C ARG A 94 -17.20 2.60 -4.51
N GLU A 95 -18.34 3.02 -3.98
CA GLU A 95 -19.60 3.03 -4.73
C GLU A 95 -19.48 3.92 -5.98
N GLY A 96 -19.95 3.41 -7.12
CA GLY A 96 -19.88 4.11 -8.41
C GLY A 96 -18.48 4.19 -9.02
N HIS A 97 -17.51 3.38 -8.57
CA HIS A 97 -16.19 3.37 -9.20
C HIS A 97 -16.26 2.86 -10.66
N PRO A 98 -15.44 3.41 -11.58
CA PRO A 98 -15.33 2.88 -12.93
C PRO A 98 -14.72 1.48 -12.90
N THR A 99 -15.52 0.45 -13.16
CA THR A 99 -15.05 -0.96 -13.17
C THR A 99 -14.40 -1.33 -14.50
N ALA A 100 -14.79 -0.68 -15.60
CA ALA A 100 -14.31 -1.01 -16.93
C ALA A 100 -12.96 -0.37 -17.25
N ILE A 101 -12.02 -1.18 -17.73
CA ILE A 101 -10.76 -0.76 -18.31
C ILE A 101 -10.90 -0.86 -19.85
N PRO A 102 -10.91 0.27 -20.58
CA PRO A 102 -11.09 0.26 -22.03
C PRO A 102 -9.95 -0.49 -22.73
N ALA A 103 -10.25 -1.06 -23.90
CA ALA A 103 -9.23 -1.63 -24.78
C ALA A 103 -8.23 -0.54 -25.19
N ARG A 104 -6.94 -0.87 -25.22
CA ARG A 104 -5.85 0.05 -25.59
C ARG A 104 -5.92 1.39 -24.84
N GLY A 105 -6.16 1.35 -23.53
CA GLY A 105 -6.34 2.53 -22.72
C GLY A 105 -6.08 2.30 -21.25
N ASP A 106 -6.36 3.33 -20.45
CA ASP A 106 -6.09 3.37 -19.03
C ASP A 106 -7.37 3.13 -18.21
N GLY A 107 -7.21 2.53 -17.04
CA GLY A 107 -8.27 2.32 -16.07
C GLY A 107 -7.76 2.44 -14.64
N VAL A 108 -8.69 2.36 -13.69
CA VAL A 108 -8.38 2.49 -12.27
C VAL A 108 -9.14 1.46 -11.45
N ALA A 109 -8.48 0.94 -10.41
CA ALA A 109 -9.12 0.21 -9.33
C ALA A 109 -8.94 0.99 -8.04
N CYS A 110 -10.03 1.37 -7.37
CA CYS A 110 -9.96 2.23 -6.19
C CYS A 110 -10.89 1.76 -5.08
N GLY A 111 -10.54 2.13 -3.86
CA GLY A 111 -11.27 1.72 -2.69
C GLY A 111 -10.69 2.30 -1.42
N PHE A 112 -11.05 1.69 -0.31
CA PHE A 112 -10.62 2.05 1.02
C PHE A 112 -10.04 0.82 1.73
N VAL A 113 -8.93 1.02 2.45
CA VAL A 113 -8.37 0.04 3.38
C VAL A 113 -8.68 0.51 4.80
N ARG A 114 -9.32 -0.37 5.57
CA ARG A 114 -9.55 -0.17 7.01
C ARG A 114 -8.91 -1.33 7.76
N TRP A 115 -8.21 -1.01 8.85
CA TRP A 115 -7.82 -2.03 9.81
C TRP A 115 -8.85 -2.06 10.93
N ASP A 116 -9.61 -3.15 11.02
CA ASP A 116 -10.56 -3.35 12.11
C ASP A 116 -9.78 -3.89 13.30
N ARG A 117 -9.58 -3.07 14.34
CA ARG A 117 -8.86 -3.48 15.54
C ARG A 117 -9.50 -4.73 16.14
N LEU A 118 -8.68 -5.72 16.47
CA LEU A 118 -9.14 -6.88 17.23
C LEU A 118 -9.74 -6.41 18.57
N GLN A 119 -10.90 -6.95 18.93
CA GLN A 119 -11.45 -6.79 20.27
C GLN A 119 -10.36 -7.14 21.29
N ASP A 120 -10.20 -6.28 22.30
CA ASP A 120 -9.22 -6.40 23.40
C ASP A 120 -7.75 -6.07 23.06
N SER A 121 -7.45 -5.48 21.90
CA SER A 121 -6.10 -4.99 21.60
C SER A 121 -5.88 -3.54 22.05
N ALA A 122 -4.77 -3.29 22.76
CA ALA A 122 -4.27 -1.93 23.06
C ALA A 122 -3.67 -1.23 21.82
N ALA A 123 -3.68 -1.89 20.65
CA ALA A 123 -3.11 -1.34 19.42
C ALA A 123 -3.90 -0.14 18.89
N ALA A 124 -3.21 0.97 18.64
CA ALA A 124 -3.80 2.16 18.02
C ALA A 124 -3.46 2.28 16.52
N ALA A 125 -2.35 1.68 16.09
CA ALA A 125 -1.99 1.60 14.67
C ALA A 125 -1.11 0.39 14.38
N ALA A 126 -0.91 0.12 13.09
CA ALA A 126 0.02 -0.86 12.59
C ALA A 126 0.80 -0.30 11.40
N ALA A 127 2.11 -0.48 11.42
CA ALA A 127 2.95 -0.37 10.23
C ALA A 127 2.91 -1.72 9.50
N VAL A 128 2.49 -1.73 8.24
CA VAL A 128 2.19 -2.96 7.50
C VAL A 128 2.90 -2.91 6.16
N SER A 129 3.78 -3.87 5.89
CA SER A 129 4.24 -4.15 4.54
C SER A 129 3.19 -4.94 3.79
N ALA A 130 2.69 -4.39 2.70
CA ALA A 130 1.59 -4.96 1.95
C ALA A 130 1.68 -4.73 0.44
N ARG A 131 1.00 -5.59 -0.32
CA ARG A 131 0.76 -5.45 -1.76
C ARG A 131 -0.72 -5.31 -2.00
N PHE A 132 -1.10 -4.46 -2.94
CA PHE A 132 -2.47 -4.45 -3.43
C PHE A 132 -2.65 -5.50 -4.52
N ARG A 133 -3.85 -6.04 -4.58
CA ARG A 133 -4.27 -7.05 -5.54
C ARG A 133 -5.50 -6.54 -6.28
N VAL A 134 -5.53 -6.66 -7.60
CA VAL A 134 -6.70 -6.38 -8.43
C VAL A 134 -7.11 -7.67 -9.12
N THR A 135 -8.37 -8.06 -8.98
CA THR A 135 -8.98 -9.19 -9.67
C THR A 135 -9.80 -8.68 -10.84
N LEU A 136 -9.55 -9.21 -12.04
CA LEU A 136 -10.26 -8.89 -13.27
C LEU A 136 -11.36 -9.93 -13.56
N ALA A 137 -12.30 -9.59 -14.44
CA ALA A 137 -13.45 -10.44 -14.79
C ALA A 137 -13.12 -11.76 -15.49
N ASP A 138 -11.92 -11.89 -16.03
CA ASP A 138 -11.39 -13.14 -16.58
C ASP A 138 -10.69 -14.01 -15.51
N GLY A 139 -10.71 -13.58 -14.24
CA GLY A 139 -10.03 -14.21 -13.12
C GLY A 139 -8.53 -13.86 -13.02
N ALA A 140 -7.98 -13.06 -13.94
CA ALA A 140 -6.59 -12.63 -13.85
C ALA A 140 -6.38 -11.72 -12.64
N THR A 141 -5.20 -11.86 -12.02
CA THR A 141 -4.84 -11.09 -10.84
C THR A 141 -3.60 -10.25 -11.10
N ILE A 142 -3.70 -8.95 -10.86
CA ILE A 142 -2.58 -8.01 -10.91
C ILE A 142 -2.15 -7.69 -9.48
N VAL A 143 -0.85 -7.82 -9.19
CA VAL A 143 -0.29 -7.55 -7.86
C VAL A 143 0.68 -6.38 -7.96
N THR A 144 0.54 -5.40 -7.06
CA THR A 144 1.42 -4.24 -7.00
C THR A 144 2.75 -4.57 -6.32
N PRO A 145 3.80 -3.75 -6.50
CA PRO A 145 4.96 -3.76 -5.62
C PRO A 145 4.57 -3.57 -4.15
N SER A 146 5.43 -4.05 -3.24
CA SER A 146 5.22 -3.96 -1.79
C SER A 146 5.42 -2.52 -1.30
N ARG A 147 4.53 -2.06 -0.43
CA ARG A 147 4.60 -0.78 0.25
C ARG A 147 4.42 -0.93 1.74
N VAL A 148 5.12 -0.12 2.53
CA VAL A 148 4.93 -0.02 3.97
C VAL A 148 3.92 1.09 4.24
N LEU A 149 2.77 0.71 4.79
CA LEU A 149 1.64 1.59 5.11
C LEU A 149 1.55 1.78 6.62
N LEU A 150 1.06 2.93 7.08
CA LEU A 150 0.66 3.12 8.47
C LEU A 150 -0.86 3.22 8.54
N LEU A 151 -1.48 2.27 9.24
CA LEU A 151 -2.93 2.14 9.34
C LEU A 151 -3.35 2.31 10.80
N ALA A 152 -4.24 3.27 11.05
CA ALA A 152 -4.81 3.54 12.37
C ALA A 152 -6.16 2.85 12.53
N SER A 153 -6.44 2.34 13.74
CA SER A 153 -7.70 1.68 14.08
C SER A 153 -8.87 2.64 14.33
N ASP A 154 -8.58 3.85 14.82
CA ASP A 154 -9.59 4.84 15.21
C ASP A 154 -9.62 6.07 14.29
N ALA A 155 -10.78 6.73 14.25
CA ALA A 155 -10.98 7.99 13.56
C ALA A 155 -10.29 9.13 14.32
N GLY A 156 -9.02 9.40 13.99
CA GLY A 156 -8.24 10.51 14.55
C GLY A 156 -7.11 11.01 13.66
N GLY A 157 -6.93 10.38 12.48
CA GLY A 157 -5.84 10.68 11.56
C GLY A 157 -4.48 10.15 12.03
N VAL A 158 -3.74 9.54 11.12
CA VAL A 158 -2.43 8.93 11.41
C VAL A 158 -1.41 9.95 11.94
N GLY A 159 -1.49 11.21 11.49
CA GLY A 159 -0.57 12.27 11.91
C GLY A 159 -0.63 12.61 13.40
N ALA A 160 -1.84 12.75 13.97
CA ALA A 160 -2.01 13.07 15.40
C ALA A 160 -1.52 11.93 16.29
N MET A 161 -1.70 10.68 15.84
CA MET A 161 -1.22 9.49 16.53
C MET A 161 0.32 9.44 16.59
N ILE A 162 1.00 9.77 15.48
CA ILE A 162 2.48 9.85 15.47
C ILE A 162 2.97 10.94 16.44
N ASP A 163 2.33 12.12 16.42
CA ASP A 163 2.76 13.25 17.25
C ASP A 163 2.52 13.00 18.74
N GLY A 164 1.43 12.31 19.10
CA GLY A 164 1.07 11.93 20.46
C GLY A 164 1.81 10.70 21.00
N LEU A 165 2.66 10.04 20.18
CA LEU A 165 3.38 8.84 20.59
C LEU A 165 4.34 9.16 21.73
N SER A 166 4.14 8.47 22.85
CA SER A 166 4.95 8.52 24.07
C SER A 166 5.43 7.11 24.37
N LEU A 167 6.72 6.88 24.16
CA LEU A 167 7.40 5.61 24.43
C LEU A 167 8.64 5.91 25.26
N ASP A 168 9.05 4.96 26.08
CA ASP A 168 10.39 5.03 26.63
C ASP A 168 11.46 4.81 25.53
N ARG A 169 12.72 5.07 25.88
CA ARG A 169 13.84 5.01 24.96
C ARG A 169 14.04 3.61 24.37
N ASP A 170 13.92 2.57 25.20
CA ASP A 170 14.20 1.19 24.80
C ASP A 170 13.06 0.64 23.94
N GLU A 171 11.82 0.98 24.27
CA GLU A 171 10.63 0.69 23.47
C GLU A 171 10.70 1.38 22.10
N ALA A 172 11.07 2.67 22.08
CA ALA A 172 11.24 3.42 20.84
C ALA A 172 12.34 2.82 19.95
N ALA A 173 13.46 2.38 20.53
CA ALA A 173 14.55 1.74 19.80
C ALA A 173 14.15 0.39 19.20
N LYS A 174 13.44 -0.44 19.97
CA LYS A 174 12.90 -1.73 19.49
C LYS A 174 11.90 -1.53 18.35
N LEU A 175 10.97 -0.59 18.52
CA LEU A 175 9.97 -0.30 17.50
C LEU A 175 10.59 0.27 16.23
N LEU A 176 11.58 1.16 16.37
CA LEU A 176 12.36 1.70 15.25
C LEU A 176 12.97 0.58 14.42
N ALA A 177 13.72 -0.33 15.05
CA ALA A 177 14.40 -1.42 14.35
C ALA A 177 13.41 -2.33 13.60
N ARG A 178 12.25 -2.61 14.19
CA ARG A 178 11.21 -3.43 13.57
C ARG A 178 10.56 -2.75 12.37
N VAL A 179 10.20 -1.46 12.48
CA VAL A 179 9.60 -0.72 11.35
C VAL A 179 10.61 -0.51 10.24
N GLU A 180 11.90 -0.30 10.55
CA GLU A 180 12.94 -0.18 9.53
C GLU A 180 13.18 -1.48 8.75
N ALA A 181 12.94 -2.64 9.37
CA ALA A 181 13.08 -3.94 8.77
C ALA A 181 11.94 -4.33 7.82
N LEU A 182 10.80 -3.61 7.85
CA LEU A 182 9.66 -3.91 6.99
C LEU A 182 10.03 -3.74 5.51
N PRO A 183 9.73 -4.74 4.65
CA PRO A 183 10.10 -4.68 3.24
C PRO A 183 9.15 -3.76 2.44
N GLY A 184 9.66 -3.13 1.39
CA GLY A 184 8.87 -2.34 0.45
C GLY A 184 9.12 -0.84 0.54
N GLU A 185 8.48 -0.10 -0.36
CA GLU A 185 8.58 1.36 -0.43
C GLU A 185 7.83 1.98 0.76
N ARG A 186 8.48 2.91 1.46
CA ARG A 186 7.90 3.58 2.63
C ARG A 186 7.00 4.73 2.18
N THR A 187 5.91 4.90 2.90
CA THR A 187 4.99 6.03 2.76
C THR A 187 5.43 7.22 3.62
N ASP A 188 4.87 8.40 3.35
CA ASP A 188 5.25 9.64 4.06
C ASP A 188 4.94 9.54 5.57
N ASN A 189 3.82 8.92 5.94
CA ASN A 189 3.49 8.68 7.35
C ASN A 189 4.46 7.71 8.02
N VAL A 190 4.97 6.71 7.30
CA VAL A 190 5.99 5.79 7.84
C VAL A 190 7.31 6.50 8.05
N ASP A 191 7.75 7.34 7.12
CA ASP A 191 8.98 8.13 7.30
C ASP A 191 8.85 9.14 8.45
N ARG A 192 7.67 9.74 8.61
CA ARG A 192 7.36 10.60 9.75
C ARG A 192 7.41 9.84 11.09
N LEU A 193 6.83 8.64 11.14
CA LEU A 193 6.91 7.76 12.31
C LEU A 193 8.36 7.42 12.65
N LEU A 194 9.16 6.99 11.66
CA LEU A 194 10.58 6.66 11.84
C LEU A 194 11.37 7.86 12.39
N LYS A 195 11.11 9.07 11.87
CA LYS A 195 11.74 10.30 12.37
C LYS A 195 11.40 10.53 13.85
N ARG A 196 10.15 10.33 14.26
CA ARG A 196 9.71 10.47 15.65
C ARG A 196 10.39 9.43 16.55
N LEU A 197 10.40 8.16 16.16
CA LEU A 197 11.03 7.08 16.92
C LEU A 197 12.54 7.30 17.13
N ARG A 198 13.24 7.80 16.10
CA ARG A 198 14.67 8.17 16.22
C ARG A 198 14.92 9.31 17.21
N VAL A 199 13.94 10.17 17.46
CA VAL A 199 14.06 11.22 18.50
C VAL A 199 13.85 10.62 19.89
N LEU A 200 12.85 9.75 20.04
CA LEU A 200 12.53 9.10 21.32
C LEU A 200 13.60 8.09 21.76
N ALA A 201 14.30 7.46 20.82
CA ALA A 201 15.34 6.46 21.10
C ALA A 201 16.72 7.05 21.50
N LYS A 202 16.88 8.38 21.48
CA LYS A 202 18.11 9.08 21.88
C LYS A 202 18.17 9.31 23.38
#